data_AF-A0ABD4ZH03-F1
#
_entry.id   AF-A0ABD4ZH03-F1
#
_cell.length_a   1.000
_cell.length_b   1.000
_cell.length_c   1.000
_cell.angle_alpha   90.00
_cell.angle_beta   90.00
_cell.angle_gamma   90.00
#
_symmetry.space_group_name_H-M   'P 1'
#
loop_
_entity.id
_entity.type
_entity.pdbx_description
1 polymer ?
#
loop_
_entity_poly.entity_id
_entity_poly.type
_entity_poly.pdbx_seq_one_letter_code
_entity_poly.pdbx_strand_id
1 'polypeptide(L)' 'QNAATLWYHANTPNRTAQQVYNGLAGMWLVEDEVSKSLPIPNHYGVDDFPVIIQDKRLDNFGTPEYNEPGSGGFVGDTL' A
#
# COMPACT_ATOMS: atom_id res chain seq x y z
N GLN A 1 -21.20 -5.79 0.71
CA GLN A 1 -20.58 -4.48 0.98
C GLN A 1 -20.66 -3.65 -0.28
N ASN A 2 -20.61 -2.32 -0.18
CA ASN A 2 -20.61 -1.42 -1.33
C ASN A 2 -19.21 -1.37 -1.99
N ALA A 3 -19.13 -0.82 -3.19
CA ALA A 3 -17.86 -0.55 -3.87
C ALA A 3 -16.92 0.31 -2.98
N ALA A 4 -15.64 -0.09 -2.90
CA ALA A 4 -14.65 0.55 -2.04
C ALA A 4 -13.21 0.19 -2.44
N THR A 5 -12.28 1.11 -2.19
CA THR A 5 -10.85 0.85 -2.18
C THR A 5 -10.44 0.37 -0.79
N LEU A 6 -10.21 -0.93 -0.65
CA LEU A 6 -9.66 -1.54 0.56
C LEU A 6 -8.18 -1.84 0.34
N TRP A 7 -7.52 -2.30 1.41
CA TRP A 7 -6.15 -2.75 1.37
C TRP A 7 -5.97 -3.87 2.40
N TYR A 8 -5.00 -4.74 2.15
CA TYR A 8 -4.59 -5.79 3.06
C TYR A 8 -3.11 -5.62 3.38
N HIS A 9 -2.70 -6.05 4.56
CA HIS A 9 -1.32 -5.96 4.99
C HIS A 9 -1.00 -7.04 6.03
N ALA A 10 0.29 -7.33 6.22
CA ALA A 10 0.72 -8.24 7.26
C ALA A 10 0.32 -7.71 8.65
N ASN A 11 -0.12 -8.60 9.54
CA ASN A 11 -0.53 -8.24 10.90
C ASN A 11 0.09 -9.17 11.95
N THR A 12 1.33 -9.61 11.73
CA THR A 12 2.03 -10.50 12.67
C THR A 12 2.47 -9.70 13.89
N PRO A 13 2.12 -10.12 15.13
CA PRO A 13 2.53 -9.42 16.34
C PRO A 13 4.03 -9.14 16.38
N ASN A 14 4.39 -7.90 16.71
CA ASN A 14 5.78 -7.40 16.79
C ASN A 14 6.59 -7.49 15.49
N ARG A 15 5.94 -7.77 14.34
CA ARG A 15 6.60 -7.86 13.03
C ARG A 15 5.86 -7.13 11.92
N THR A 16 4.64 -6.65 12.17
CA THR A 16 3.80 -5.91 11.22
C THR A 16 4.58 -4.82 10.49
N ALA A 17 5.26 -3.92 11.20
CA ALA A 17 5.96 -2.79 10.59
C ALA A 17 7.05 -3.25 9.61
N GLN A 18 7.95 -4.14 10.05
CA GLN A 18 9.02 -4.68 9.20
C GLN A 18 8.46 -5.46 7.99
N GLN A 19 7.40 -6.25 8.18
CA GLN A 19 6.77 -7.03 7.12
C GLN A 19 6.12 -6.14 6.06
N VAL A 20 5.35 -5.14 6.48
CA VAL A 20 4.73 -4.15 5.58
C VAL A 20 5.79 -3.34 4.85
N TYR A 21 6.83 -2.91 5.57
CA TYR A 21 7.95 -2.17 5.00
C TYR A 21 8.71 -2.98 3.94
N ASN A 22 8.80 -4.30 4.10
CA ASN A 22 9.39 -5.21 3.12
C ASN A 22 8.43 -5.63 2.00
N GLY A 23 7.21 -5.08 1.96
CA GLY A 23 6.28 -5.24 0.83
C GLY A 23 5.06 -6.12 1.08
N LEU A 24 4.81 -6.60 2.30
CA LEU A 24 3.60 -7.35 2.61
C LEU A 24 2.39 -6.44 2.84
N ALA A 25 2.02 -5.69 1.80
CA ALA A 25 0.79 -4.91 1.71
C ALA A 25 0.30 -4.88 0.25
N GLY A 26 -1.01 -4.72 0.04
CA GLY A 26 -1.60 -4.61 -1.28
C GLY A 26 -2.99 -4.00 -1.26
N MET A 27 -3.45 -3.54 -2.41
CA MET A 27 -4.79 -2.96 -2.59
C MET A 27 -5.80 -4.06 -2.89
N TRP A 28 -7.03 -3.89 -2.39
CA TRP A 28 -8.18 -4.74 -2.70
C TRP A 28 -9.31 -3.84 -3.18
N LEU A 29 -9.62 -3.88 -4.48
CA LEU A 29 -10.72 -3.13 -5.07
C LEU A 29 -12.00 -3.95 -5.00
N VAL A 30 -13.06 -3.38 -4.44
CA VAL A 30 -14.40 -3.95 -4.42
C VAL A 30 -15.27 -3.13 -5.35
N GLU A 31 -15.93 -3.79 -6.29
CA GLU A 31 -16.88 -3.18 -7.21
C GLU A 31 -18.28 -3.74 -7.00
N ASP A 32 -19.30 -2.96 -7.32
CA ASP A 32 -20.69 -3.38 -7.35
C ASP A 32 -21.38 -2.96 -8.66
N GLU A 33 -22.66 -3.31 -8.80
CA GLU A 33 -23.42 -2.97 -10.02
C GLU A 33 -23.56 -1.46 -10.22
N VAL A 34 -23.63 -0.67 -9.13
CA VAL A 34 -23.73 0.78 -9.20
C VAL A 34 -22.42 1.35 -9.73
N SER A 35 -21.27 1.00 -9.13
CA SER A 35 -19.96 1.51 -9.55
C SER A 35 -19.64 1.18 -11.01
N LYS A 36 -20.03 0.00 -11.48
CA LYS A 36 -19.85 -0.44 -12.87
C LYS A 36 -20.73 0.31 -13.88
N SER A 37 -21.84 0.88 -13.43
CA SER A 37 -22.79 1.62 -14.29
C SER A 37 -22.46 3.10 -14.44
N LEU A 38 -21.58 3.64 -13.60
CA LEU A 38 -21.22 5.06 -13.62
C LEU A 38 -20.40 5.40 -14.88
N PRO A 39 -20.63 6.56 -15.52
CA PRO A 39 -19.84 7.01 -16.66
C PRO A 39 -18.53 7.66 -16.21
N ILE A 40 -17.74 6.95 -15.39
CA ILE A 40 -16.42 7.35 -14.91
C ILE A 40 -15.34 6.44 -15.50
N PRO A 41 -14.06 6.87 -15.54
CA PRO A 41 -12.94 5.97 -15.82
C PRO A 41 -13.00 4.72 -14.92
N ASN A 42 -12.90 3.54 -15.52
CA ASN A 42 -13.08 2.26 -14.82
C ASN A 42 -12.24 1.13 -15.42
N HIS A 43 -11.27 1.46 -16.28
CA HIS A 43 -10.35 0.49 -16.85
C HIS A 43 -9.04 0.52 -16.06
N TYR A 44 -8.94 -0.44 -15.13
CA TYR A 44 -7.78 -0.59 -14.25
C TYR A 44 -6.46 -0.65 -15.04
N GLY A 45 -5.52 0.22 -14.67
CA GLY A 45 -4.21 0.36 -15.30
C GLY A 45 -4.20 1.14 -16.62
N VAL A 46 -5.36 1.62 -17.10
CA VAL A 46 -5.48 2.43 -18.33
C VAL A 46 -5.96 3.84 -17.99
N ASP A 47 -7.06 3.95 -17.25
CA ASP A 47 -7.63 5.23 -16.81
C ASP A 47 -8.08 5.22 -15.34
N ASP A 48 -8.00 4.06 -14.67
CA ASP A 48 -8.12 3.90 -13.23
C ASP A 48 -6.80 3.33 -12.65
N PHE A 49 -6.06 4.15 -11.90
CA PHE A 49 -4.71 3.82 -11.45
C PHE A 49 -4.64 3.66 -9.92
N PRO A 50 -4.13 2.53 -9.42
CA PRO A 50 -3.83 2.40 -7.99
C PRO A 50 -2.63 3.28 -7.64
N VAL A 51 -2.77 4.11 -6.61
CA VAL A 51 -1.66 4.90 -6.05
C VAL A 51 -1.45 4.49 -4.59
N ILE A 52 -0.36 3.76 -4.34
CA ILE A 52 0.07 3.35 -2.99
C ILE A 52 1.33 4.15 -2.66
N ILE A 53 1.27 4.95 -1.60
CA ILE A 53 2.39 5.80 -1.17
C ILE A 53 3.07 5.16 0.04
N GLN A 54 4.39 4.98 -0.02
CA GLN A 54 5.21 4.48 1.08
C GLN A 54 6.51 5.25 1.14
N ASP A 55 6.89 5.78 2.30
CA ASP A 55 8.23 6.28 2.52
C ASP A 55 9.18 5.14 2.92
N LYS A 56 10.36 5.10 2.30
CA LYS A 56 11.42 4.10 2.56
C LYS A 56 12.78 4.77 2.63
N ARG A 57 13.74 4.06 3.22
CA ARG A 57 15.18 4.22 3.05
C ARG A 57 15.67 3.04 2.25
N LEU A 58 16.46 3.32 1.23
CA LEU A 58 16.99 2.32 0.33
C LEU A 58 18.52 2.30 0.46
N ASP A 59 19.10 1.10 0.42
CA ASP A 59 20.54 0.96 0.29
C ASP A 59 21.02 1.35 -1.12
N ASN A 60 22.34 1.30 -1.36
CA ASN A 60 22.95 1.61 -2.66
C ASN A 60 22.52 0.65 -3.80
N PHE A 61 21.79 -0.42 -3.50
CA PHE A 61 21.25 -1.39 -4.45
C PHE A 61 19.72 -1.30 -4.59
N GLY A 62 19.05 -0.34 -3.92
CA GLY A 62 17.60 -0.17 -3.97
C GLY A 62 16.82 -1.09 -3.03
N THR A 63 17.48 -1.77 -2.09
CA THR A 63 16.82 -2.65 -1.12
C THR A 63 16.30 -1.83 0.06
N PRO A 64 15.04 -2.02 0.50
CA PRO A 64 14.50 -1.35 1.67
C PRO A 64 15.27 -1.72 2.95
N GLU A 65 15.74 -0.72 3.68
CA GLU A 65 16.36 -0.88 5.00
C GLU A 65 15.40 -0.44 6.11
N TYR A 66 14.99 -1.38 6.96
CA TYR A 66 14.14 -1.10 8.12
C TYR A 66 14.95 -1.23 9.41
N ASN A 67 15.17 -0.10 10.08
CA ASN A 67 15.77 -0.06 11.41
C ASN A 67 14.69 0.34 12.41
N GLU A 68 14.37 -0.55 13.34
CA GLU A 68 13.31 -0.30 14.32
C GLU A 68 13.66 0.93 15.17
N PRO A 69 12.81 1.97 15.18
CA PRO A 69 13.09 3.18 15.94
C PRO A 69 12.96 2.91 17.44
N GLY A 70 13.95 3.36 18.23
CA GLY A 70 13.90 3.22 19.69
C GLY A 70 12.80 4.06 20.37
N SER A 71 12.34 5.12 19.69
CA SER A 71 11.16 5.92 20.06
C SER A 71 10.62 6.63 18.81
N GLY A 72 9.30 6.75 18.67
CA GLY A 72 8.66 7.32 17.48
C GLY A 72 8.39 6.28 16.38
N GLY A 73 7.82 6.74 15.26
CA GLY A 73 7.65 5.92 14.05
C GLY A 73 8.89 5.94 13.15
N PHE A 74 8.96 5.02 12.19
CA PHE A 74 9.97 5.06 11.14
C PHE A 74 9.67 6.19 10.16
N VAL A 75 10.71 6.87 9.67
CA VAL A 75 10.59 7.92 8.64
C VAL A 75 11.64 7.65 7.56
N GLY A 76 11.15 7.38 6.35
CA GLY A 76 11.93 7.22 5.13
C GLY A 76 12.50 8.54 4.61
N ASP A 77 13.44 8.44 3.67
CA ASP A 77 14.00 9.58 2.93
C ASP A 77 13.65 9.55 1.43
N THR A 78 12.97 8.49 1.00
CA THR A 78 12.55 8.21 -0.37
C THR A 78 11.04 7.93 -0.38
N LEU A 79 10.30 8.52 -1.33
CA LEU A 79 8.87 8.27 -1.58
C LEU A 79 8.66 7.21 -2.68
#